data_AF-A0A0G1HL15-F1
#
_entry.id   AF-A0A0G1HL15-F1
#
_cell.length_a   1.000
_cell.length_b   1.000
_cell.length_c   1.000
_cell.angle_alpha   90.00
_cell.angle_beta   90.00
_cell.angle_gamma   90.00
#
_symmetry.space_group_name_H-M   'P 1'
#
loop_
_entity.id
_entity.type
_entity.pdbx_description
1 polymer ?
#
loop_
_entity_poly.entity_id
_entity_poly.type
_entity_poly.pdbx_seq_one_letter_code
_entity_poly.pdbx_strand_id
1 'polypeptide(L)'
;MKLNLKTMPANQQNTNGADVLDLFDEATLAEIPVTDAATKNLHGTQSSPDIDNDAVYAFASLPSHLQSAINKDAELKKRFESILATYLKDIRDELETRDRLSASIEKGGMGFAFDDIAQKLESPSLSPIRQLKPAVALKPLTLSEFPETEELRSFSITPIDLKKIDKPVAMADRPKIPQPPKSDDFTNTASAFSSRRSAPTGGAKPIMVDISHPSSRLVNPTDEFATFDFEDMRRSGVGKFIDFVVDRIEKISRDEFANRRSAIRAWQRSPLYRKYVAIGKEVLKSASDVSAYLKEHSLGLTCEEFEMIGKLNERLRF
;
A
#
# COMPACT_ATOMS: atom_id res chain seq x y z
N MET A 1 9.42 -63.61 15.07
CA MET A 1 9.58 -62.88 13.79
C MET A 1 10.55 -61.73 14.05
N LYS A 2 11.72 -61.79 13.41
CA LYS A 2 12.85 -60.86 13.61
C LYS A 2 12.70 -59.70 12.63
N LEU A 3 12.65 -58.46 13.11
CA LEU A 3 12.76 -57.26 12.27
C LEU A 3 14.04 -56.49 12.67
N ASN A 4 14.91 -56.35 11.68
CA ASN A 4 16.25 -55.74 11.76
C ASN A 4 16.18 -54.23 11.95
N LEU A 5 16.91 -53.73 12.96
CA LEU A 5 17.32 -52.33 13.03
C LEU A 5 18.44 -52.09 11.99
N LYS A 6 18.25 -51.05 11.16
CA LYS A 6 19.28 -50.56 10.24
C LYS A 6 19.87 -49.27 10.79
N THR A 7 21.12 -49.40 11.22
CA THR A 7 22.05 -48.36 11.68
C THR A 7 22.49 -47.49 10.50
N MET A 8 22.53 -46.16 10.67
CA MET A 8 23.27 -45.23 9.79
C MET A 8 24.39 -44.56 10.60
N PRO A 9 25.60 -44.38 10.01
CA PRO A 9 26.75 -43.86 10.73
C PRO A 9 26.84 -42.32 10.73
N ALA A 10 27.46 -41.84 11.80
CA ALA A 10 27.89 -40.47 12.03
C ALA A 10 28.94 -40.01 11.00
N ASN A 11 28.83 -38.75 10.57
CA ASN A 11 29.86 -38.06 9.82
C ASN A 11 30.50 -37.00 10.73
N GLN A 12 31.72 -37.28 11.19
CA GLN A 12 32.62 -36.33 11.85
C GLN A 12 33.66 -35.83 10.85
N GLN A 13 34.23 -34.67 11.19
CA GLN A 13 35.51 -34.09 10.75
C GLN A 13 35.42 -33.06 9.61
N ASN A 14 35.42 -31.78 10.01
CA ASN A 14 36.29 -30.81 9.39
C ASN A 14 36.75 -29.77 10.43
N THR A 15 38.01 -29.87 10.85
CA THR A 15 38.71 -28.92 11.72
C THR A 15 40.01 -28.53 11.02
N ASN A 16 40.05 -27.32 10.48
CA ASN A 16 41.26 -26.55 10.13
C ASN A 16 41.05 -25.18 10.82
N GLY A 17 41.91 -24.59 11.65
CA GLY A 17 43.35 -24.76 11.82
C GLY A 17 44.11 -23.61 11.15
N ALA A 18 44.25 -22.47 11.84
CA ALA A 18 45.26 -21.40 11.67
C ALA A 18 44.84 -20.23 12.60
N ASP A 19 45.42 -20.02 13.79
CA ASP A 19 46.77 -19.50 14.09
C ASP A 19 47.18 -18.27 13.26
N VAL A 20 46.83 -17.08 13.78
CA VAL A 20 47.53 -15.81 13.48
C VAL A 20 47.59 -14.97 14.76
N LEU A 21 48.73 -15.09 15.43
CA LEU A 21 49.56 -14.05 16.04
C LEU A 21 48.90 -12.99 16.95
N ASP A 22 49.20 -13.17 18.25
CA ASP A 22 49.58 -12.13 19.20
C ASP A 22 50.46 -11.04 18.58
N LEU A 23 50.04 -9.78 18.71
CA LEU A 23 50.92 -8.62 18.84
C LEU A 23 50.08 -7.38 19.17
N PHE A 24 49.82 -7.11 20.46
CA PHE A 24 49.58 -5.73 20.89
C PHE A 24 50.30 -5.49 22.20
N ASP A 25 51.27 -4.58 22.09
CA ASP A 25 52.24 -4.18 23.08
C ASP A 25 51.61 -3.60 24.36
N GLU A 26 52.15 -4.12 25.44
CA GLU A 26 52.14 -3.56 26.78
C GLU A 26 53.13 -2.39 26.81
N ALA A 27 52.62 -1.16 26.84
CA ALA A 27 53.40 0.04 27.13
C ALA A 27 52.68 0.91 28.16
N THR A 28 53.14 0.74 29.39
CA THR A 28 53.14 1.65 30.53
C THR A 28 53.16 3.14 30.17
N LEU A 29 52.37 3.97 30.87
CA LEU A 29 52.86 5.08 31.71
C LEU A 29 51.74 5.96 32.30
N ALA A 30 52.06 6.46 33.50
CA ALA A 30 51.58 7.67 34.17
C ALA A 30 50.30 7.60 35.02
N GLU A 31 50.54 7.32 36.31
CA GLU A 31 49.79 7.83 37.45
C GLU A 31 49.55 9.35 37.33
N ILE A 32 48.30 9.78 37.51
CA ILE A 32 47.93 11.18 37.74
C ILE A 32 47.09 11.22 39.02
N PRO A 33 47.40 12.14 39.96
CA PRO A 33 46.85 12.14 41.30
C PRO A 33 45.37 12.55 41.34
N VAL A 34 44.66 11.88 42.24
CA VAL A 34 43.30 12.19 42.69
C VAL A 34 43.30 13.56 43.37
N THR A 35 42.66 14.54 42.75
CA THR A 35 42.20 15.76 43.45
C THR A 35 40.68 15.78 43.49
N ASP A 36 40.18 15.59 44.70
CA ASP A 36 38.82 15.84 45.15
C ASP A 36 38.43 17.30 44.88
N ALA A 37 37.46 17.53 44.00
CA ALA A 37 36.78 18.82 43.89
C ALA A 37 35.41 18.67 43.21
N ALA A 38 34.39 18.45 44.03
CA ALA A 38 33.07 19.09 43.96
C ALA A 38 32.51 19.40 42.55
N THR A 39 31.89 18.42 41.90
CA THR A 39 30.84 18.69 40.92
C THR A 39 29.50 18.21 41.49
N LYS A 40 28.76 19.19 41.99
CA LYS A 40 27.35 19.04 42.39
C LYS A 40 26.54 18.45 41.25
N ASN A 41 25.92 17.33 41.54
CA ASN A 41 24.82 16.71 40.81
C ASN A 41 23.79 17.74 40.35
N LEU A 42 23.65 17.89 39.03
CA LEU A 42 22.49 18.46 38.34
C LEU A 42 22.21 17.59 37.10
N HIS A 43 22.07 16.28 37.31
CA HIS A 43 21.30 15.45 36.39
C HIS A 43 19.86 15.47 36.88
N GLY A 44 19.08 16.41 36.35
CA GLY A 44 17.63 16.28 36.37
C GLY A 44 17.29 15.04 35.56
N THR A 45 16.96 13.95 36.24
CA THR A 45 16.25 12.81 35.66
C THR A 45 14.94 13.35 35.10
N GLN A 46 14.93 13.67 33.79
CA GLN A 46 13.68 13.74 33.06
C GLN A 46 13.13 12.32 33.08
N SER A 47 12.15 12.09 33.95
CA SER A 47 11.38 10.87 33.99
C SER A 47 10.80 10.64 32.61
N SER A 48 11.34 9.65 31.89
CA SER A 48 10.69 9.12 30.70
C SER A 48 9.24 8.85 31.05
N PRO A 49 8.25 9.25 30.23
CA PRO A 49 6.86 8.91 30.49
C PRO A 49 6.77 7.39 30.65
N ASP A 50 6.28 6.93 31.79
CA ASP A 50 6.09 5.51 32.09
C ASP A 50 5.00 4.97 31.16
N ILE A 51 5.41 4.48 29.99
CA ILE A 51 4.52 3.92 28.94
C ILE A 51 3.63 2.79 29.50
N ASP A 52 4.07 2.14 30.58
CA ASP A 52 3.31 1.10 31.27
C ASP A 52 2.06 1.66 31.98
N ASN A 53 2.06 2.92 32.42
CA ASN A 53 0.89 3.55 33.04
C ASN A 53 -0.20 3.88 32.01
N ASP A 54 0.17 4.25 30.78
CA ASP A 54 -0.79 4.62 29.74
C ASP A 54 -1.68 3.45 29.32
N ALA A 55 -1.11 2.24 29.25
CA ALA A 55 -1.88 1.02 28.99
C ALA A 55 -2.88 0.72 30.12
N VAL A 56 -2.52 1.03 31.37
CA VAL A 56 -3.39 0.87 32.55
C VAL A 56 -4.55 1.86 32.50
N TYR A 57 -4.31 3.12 32.11
CA TYR A 57 -5.38 4.11 31.92
C TYR A 57 -6.32 3.74 30.77
N ALA A 58 -5.76 3.23 29.66
CA ALA A 58 -6.56 2.73 28.55
C ALA A 58 -7.47 1.58 28.99
N PHE A 59 -6.97 0.65 29.82
CA PHE A 59 -7.76 -0.43 30.40
C PHE A 59 -8.90 0.09 31.30
N ALA A 60 -8.61 1.06 32.17
CA ALA A 60 -9.60 1.67 33.07
C ALA A 60 -10.71 2.42 32.31
N SER A 61 -10.46 2.82 31.06
CA SER A 61 -11.44 3.50 30.21
C SER A 61 -12.46 2.54 29.57
N LEU A 62 -12.21 1.23 29.58
CA LEU A 62 -13.08 0.22 28.94
C LEU A 62 -14.47 0.15 29.59
N PRO A 63 -15.51 -0.29 28.85
CA PRO A 63 -16.80 -0.64 29.45
C PRO A 63 -16.67 -1.65 30.59
N SER A 64 -17.45 -1.49 31.66
CA SER A 64 -17.40 -2.33 32.85
C SER A 64 -17.59 -3.83 32.55
N HIS A 65 -18.40 -4.18 31.55
CA HIS A 65 -18.60 -5.57 31.14
C HIS A 65 -17.32 -6.17 30.52
N LEU A 66 -16.59 -5.42 29.69
CA LEU A 66 -15.29 -5.86 29.14
C LEU A 66 -14.22 -5.91 30.21
N GLN A 67 -14.15 -4.90 31.09
CA GLN A 67 -13.23 -4.94 32.22
C GLN A 67 -13.46 -6.18 33.08
N SER A 68 -14.73 -6.54 33.34
CA SER A 68 -15.05 -7.73 34.11
C SER A 68 -14.67 -9.02 33.39
N ALA A 69 -14.82 -9.08 32.06
CA ALA A 69 -14.43 -10.24 31.27
C ALA A 69 -12.91 -10.41 31.22
N ILE A 70 -12.16 -9.31 31.04
CA ILE A 70 -10.70 -9.33 30.99
C ILE A 70 -10.10 -9.56 32.38
N ASN A 71 -10.67 -8.99 33.45
CA ASN A 71 -10.18 -9.19 34.81
C ASN A 71 -10.40 -10.62 35.35
N LYS A 72 -11.30 -11.40 34.75
CA LYS A 72 -11.49 -12.82 35.11
C LYS A 72 -10.29 -13.68 34.72
N ASP A 73 -9.56 -13.29 33.69
CA ASP A 73 -8.43 -14.06 33.16
C ASP A 73 -7.16 -13.20 33.12
N ALA A 74 -6.22 -13.51 34.01
CA ALA A 74 -4.95 -12.81 34.11
C ALA A 74 -4.11 -12.90 32.81
N GLU A 75 -4.29 -13.96 32.02
CA GLU A 75 -3.57 -14.12 30.75
C GLU A 75 -4.16 -13.19 29.67
N LEU A 76 -5.49 -13.12 29.57
CA LEU A 76 -6.16 -12.18 28.65
C LEU A 76 -5.83 -10.73 28.99
N LYS A 77 -5.76 -10.38 30.27
CA LYS A 77 -5.33 -9.05 30.71
C LYS A 77 -3.92 -8.70 30.21
N LYS A 78 -2.94 -9.59 30.40
CA LYS A 78 -1.57 -9.38 29.91
C LYS A 78 -1.50 -9.28 28.40
N ARG A 79 -2.29 -10.08 27.66
CA ARG A 79 -2.36 -10.00 26.20
C ARG A 79 -2.92 -8.67 25.73
N PHE A 80 -4.00 -8.19 26.35
CA PHE A 80 -4.59 -6.90 26.06
C PHE A 80 -3.61 -5.75 26.31
N GLU A 81 -2.96 -5.74 27.47
CA GLU A 81 -1.92 -4.75 27.82
C GLU A 81 -0.77 -4.77 26.82
N SER A 82 -0.30 -5.95 26.41
CA SER A 82 0.77 -6.08 25.40
C SER A 82 0.35 -5.53 24.02
N ILE A 83 -0.87 -5.82 23.58
CA ILE A 83 -1.41 -5.32 22.31
C ILE A 83 -1.48 -3.79 22.34
N LEU A 84 -2.05 -3.20 23.39
CA LEU A 84 -2.13 -1.76 23.54
C LEU A 84 -0.76 -1.11 23.72
N ALA A 85 0.16 -1.70 24.47
CA ALA A 85 1.49 -1.15 24.65
C ALA A 85 2.23 -1.03 23.31
N THR A 86 2.10 -2.02 22.42
CA THR A 86 2.70 -1.93 21.07
C THR A 86 2.01 -0.91 20.16
N TYR A 87 0.71 -0.71 20.33
CA TYR A 87 -0.05 0.32 19.63
C TYR A 87 0.36 1.73 20.09
N LEU A 88 0.44 1.95 21.41
CA LEU A 88 0.86 3.22 22.01
C LEU A 88 2.31 3.57 21.70
N LYS A 89 3.17 2.55 21.54
CA LYS A 89 4.56 2.72 21.06
C LYS A 89 4.67 2.99 19.56
N ASP A 90 3.55 3.12 18.83
CA ASP A 90 3.49 3.34 17.38
C ASP A 90 4.20 2.22 16.58
N ILE A 91 4.33 1.03 17.18
CA ILE A 91 4.92 -0.15 16.54
C ILE A 91 3.85 -0.87 15.71
N ARG A 92 2.59 -0.85 16.19
CA ARG A 92 1.43 -1.38 15.48
C ARG A 92 0.48 -0.25 15.10
N ASP A 93 -0.09 -0.36 13.90
CA ASP A 93 -1.13 0.55 13.45
C ASP A 93 -2.47 0.24 14.13
N GLU A 94 -3.42 1.16 13.95
CA GLU A 94 -4.77 1.05 14.51
C GLU A 94 -5.51 -0.21 14.03
N LEU A 95 -5.27 -0.58 12.76
CA LEU A 95 -5.92 -1.71 12.12
C LEU A 95 -5.38 -3.05 12.60
N GLU A 96 -4.06 -3.20 12.77
CA GLU A 96 -3.43 -4.40 13.32
C GLU A 96 -3.81 -4.58 14.79
N THR A 97 -3.92 -3.48 15.52
CA THR A 97 -4.42 -3.49 16.90
C THR A 97 -5.85 -3.99 16.93
N ARG A 98 -6.72 -3.49 16.05
CA ARG A 98 -8.10 -3.95 15.91
C ARG A 98 -8.19 -5.43 15.52
N ASP A 99 -7.40 -5.87 14.55
CA ASP A 99 -7.34 -7.25 14.09
C ASP A 99 -6.95 -8.19 15.24
N ARG A 100 -5.90 -7.85 16.00
CA ARG A 100 -5.48 -8.61 17.19
C ARG A 100 -6.53 -8.65 18.29
N LEU A 101 -7.24 -7.56 18.52
CA LEU A 101 -8.33 -7.51 19.49
C LEU A 101 -9.55 -8.34 19.03
N SER A 102 -9.83 -8.38 17.72
CA SER A 102 -10.95 -9.16 17.16
C SER A 102 -10.65 -10.65 16.98
N ALA A 103 -9.38 -11.03 16.80
CA ALA A 103 -8.99 -12.41 16.53
C ALA A 103 -9.39 -13.35 17.68
N SER A 104 -9.68 -14.61 17.38
CA SER A 104 -10.10 -15.59 18.39
C SER A 104 -8.99 -15.84 19.42
N ILE A 105 -9.40 -16.24 20.62
CA ILE A 105 -8.49 -16.56 21.74
C ILE A 105 -7.49 -17.66 21.34
N GLU A 106 -7.94 -18.63 20.53
CA GLU A 106 -7.11 -19.71 19.97
C GLU A 106 -5.98 -19.22 19.06
N LYS A 107 -6.23 -18.14 18.30
CA LYS A 107 -5.22 -17.51 17.44
C LYS A 107 -4.38 -16.46 18.18
N GLY A 108 -4.52 -16.37 19.50
CA GLY A 108 -3.82 -15.38 20.33
C GLY A 108 -4.42 -13.97 20.27
N GLY A 109 -5.68 -13.84 19.87
CA GLY A 109 -6.44 -12.58 19.98
C GLY A 109 -7.30 -12.51 21.24
N MET A 110 -8.23 -11.54 21.29
CA MET A 110 -9.11 -11.29 22.44
C MET A 110 -10.58 -11.62 22.19
N GLY A 111 -10.99 -11.91 20.95
CA GLY A 111 -12.36 -12.27 20.58
C GLY A 111 -13.38 -11.15 20.77
N PHE A 112 -12.96 -9.88 20.78
CA PHE A 112 -13.89 -8.76 20.89
C PHE A 112 -14.66 -8.53 19.59
N ALA A 113 -15.91 -8.10 19.71
CA ALA A 113 -16.69 -7.69 18.56
C ALA A 113 -16.09 -6.43 17.93
N PHE A 114 -16.13 -6.33 16.60
CA PHE A 114 -15.55 -5.21 15.87
C PHE A 114 -16.13 -3.85 16.27
N ASP A 115 -17.42 -3.80 16.59
CA ASP A 115 -18.13 -2.57 16.94
C ASP A 115 -17.65 -1.99 18.27
N ASP A 116 -17.39 -2.86 19.27
CA ASP A 116 -16.91 -2.45 20.60
C ASP A 116 -15.49 -1.88 20.55
N ILE A 117 -14.65 -2.41 19.64
CA ILE A 117 -13.26 -1.97 19.48
C ILE A 117 -13.20 -0.61 18.80
N ALA A 118 -13.94 -0.43 17.70
CA ALA A 118 -13.90 0.79 16.88
C ALA A 118 -14.30 2.03 17.68
N GLN A 119 -15.43 1.94 18.41
CA GLN A 119 -15.94 3.05 19.21
C GLN A 119 -14.94 3.56 20.26
N LYS A 120 -14.02 2.68 20.72
CA LYS A 120 -13.11 3.00 21.81
C LYS A 120 -11.70 3.36 21.34
N LEU A 121 -11.21 2.74 20.26
CA LEU A 121 -9.91 3.09 19.67
C LEU A 121 -9.93 4.51 19.07
N GLU A 122 -11.09 4.94 18.54
CA GLU A 122 -11.34 6.31 18.09
C GLU A 122 -11.64 7.29 19.23
N SER A 123 -11.84 6.82 20.47
CA SER A 123 -12.16 7.72 21.57
C SER A 123 -10.95 8.64 21.86
N PRO A 124 -11.18 9.95 22.07
CA PRO A 124 -10.12 10.95 22.25
C PRO A 124 -9.29 10.78 23.53
N SER A 125 -9.49 9.69 24.28
CA SER A 125 -8.68 9.34 25.44
C SER A 125 -7.32 8.72 25.06
N LEU A 126 -7.20 8.13 23.86
CA LEU A 126 -5.96 7.52 23.36
C LEU A 126 -5.17 8.43 22.40
N SER A 127 -5.79 9.51 21.91
CA SER A 127 -5.17 10.47 20.99
C SER A 127 -4.13 11.43 21.61
N PRO A 128 -4.13 11.79 22.91
CA PRO A 128 -3.14 12.73 23.46
C PRO A 128 -1.71 12.18 23.41
N ILE A 129 -1.55 10.85 23.50
CA ILE A 129 -0.24 10.19 23.51
C ILE A 129 0.40 10.17 22.11
N ARG A 130 -0.42 10.14 21.03
CA ARG A 130 0.07 10.30 19.64
C ARG A 130 0.74 11.67 19.40
N GLN A 131 0.38 12.69 20.18
CA GLN A 131 0.91 14.05 20.04
C GLN A 131 2.22 14.28 20.80
N LEU A 132 2.66 13.31 21.64
CA LEU A 132 3.92 13.39 22.40
C LEU A 132 5.13 12.80 21.66
N LYS A 133 5.12 12.77 20.32
CA LYS A 133 6.40 12.68 19.61
C LYS A 133 7.21 13.93 19.97
N PRO A 134 8.48 13.82 20.41
CA PRO A 134 9.34 14.98 20.41
C PRO A 134 9.31 15.50 18.98
N ALA A 135 8.83 16.72 18.80
CA ALA A 135 9.10 17.47 17.61
C ALA A 135 10.63 17.49 17.48
N VAL A 136 11.19 16.55 16.72
CA VAL A 136 12.41 16.81 15.98
C VAL A 136 12.00 17.97 15.12
N ALA A 137 12.27 19.17 15.65
CA ALA A 137 12.05 20.43 15.00
C ALA A 137 12.96 20.43 13.78
N LEU A 138 12.52 19.77 12.71
CA LEU A 138 12.82 20.23 11.38
C LEU A 138 12.26 21.64 11.38
N LYS A 139 13.16 22.61 11.54
CA LYS A 139 12.88 24.02 11.32
C LYS A 139 11.93 24.09 10.13
N PRO A 140 10.75 24.73 10.24
CA PRO A 140 9.99 25.03 9.04
C PRO A 140 10.96 25.73 8.11
N LEU A 141 11.24 25.11 6.96
CA LEU A 141 11.87 25.82 5.85
C LEU A 141 10.91 26.95 5.56
N THR A 142 11.21 28.12 6.12
CA THR A 142 10.57 29.37 5.79
C THR A 142 10.77 29.54 4.30
N LEU A 143 9.71 29.25 3.55
CA LEU A 143 9.53 29.55 2.15
C LEU A 143 9.39 31.08 2.00
N SER A 144 10.46 31.79 2.36
CA SER A 144 10.57 33.24 2.37
C SER A 144 11.87 33.57 1.65
N GLU A 145 11.78 33.57 0.33
CA GLU A 145 12.64 34.22 -0.67
C GLU A 145 12.61 33.39 -1.96
N PHE A 146 11.41 33.28 -2.55
CA PHE A 146 11.35 33.18 -4.00
C PHE A 146 11.41 34.62 -4.52
N PRO A 147 12.40 34.98 -5.37
CA PRO A 147 12.40 36.29 -5.98
C PRO A 147 11.12 36.44 -6.81
N GLU A 148 10.37 37.49 -6.49
CA GLU A 148 9.20 37.96 -7.20
C GLU A 148 9.62 38.30 -8.64
N THR A 149 9.49 37.35 -9.57
CA THR A 149 9.62 37.65 -11.00
C THR A 149 8.30 38.25 -11.48
N GLU A 150 8.28 39.59 -11.60
CA GLU A 150 7.19 40.44 -12.10
C GLU A 150 6.81 40.23 -13.59
N GLU A 151 7.12 39.10 -14.23
CA GLU A 151 6.91 38.93 -15.69
C GLU A 151 5.76 38.00 -16.10
N LEU A 152 4.62 38.06 -15.43
CA LEU A 152 3.35 37.55 -15.98
C LEU A 152 2.23 38.58 -15.84
N ARG A 153 2.48 39.79 -16.35
CA ARG A 153 1.41 40.71 -16.72
C ARG A 153 0.74 40.21 -18.02
N SER A 154 -0.58 40.17 -17.97
CA SER A 154 -1.55 40.11 -19.08
C SER A 154 -1.61 38.84 -19.94
N PHE A 155 -2.36 37.84 -19.47
CA PHE A 155 -3.27 37.10 -20.35
C PHE A 155 -4.70 37.50 -19.99
N SER A 156 -5.29 38.43 -20.76
CA SER A 156 -6.72 38.72 -20.65
C SER A 156 -7.50 37.58 -21.29
N ILE A 157 -8.09 36.73 -20.45
CA ILE A 157 -9.06 35.74 -20.90
C ILE A 157 -10.32 36.50 -21.31
N THR A 158 -10.60 36.56 -22.61
CA THR A 158 -11.87 37.08 -23.10
C THR A 158 -12.99 36.09 -22.74
N PRO A 159 -14.12 36.56 -22.19
CA PRO A 159 -15.25 35.70 -21.85
C PRO A 159 -15.81 35.04 -23.12
N ILE A 160 -15.92 33.71 -23.08
CA ILE A 160 -16.52 32.90 -24.15
C ILE A 160 -18.03 33.16 -24.14
N ASP A 161 -18.54 33.74 -25.22
CA ASP A 161 -19.97 34.04 -25.41
C ASP A 161 -20.74 32.75 -25.76
N LEU A 162 -21.47 32.23 -24.77
CA LEU A 162 -22.21 30.96 -24.80
C LEU A 162 -23.62 31.05 -25.45
N LYS A 163 -23.92 32.08 -26.25
CA LYS A 163 -25.29 32.33 -26.76
C LYS A 163 -25.64 31.72 -28.13
N LYS A 164 -24.96 30.68 -28.60
CA LYS A 164 -25.36 29.97 -29.84
C LYS A 164 -25.26 28.45 -29.74
N ILE A 165 -26.13 27.84 -28.95
CA ILE A 165 -26.47 26.41 -29.11
C ILE A 165 -27.99 26.26 -29.07
N ASP A 166 -28.64 26.77 -30.12
CA ASP A 166 -30.02 26.42 -30.45
C ASP A 166 -30.01 25.59 -31.72
N LYS A 167 -30.27 24.29 -31.58
CA LYS A 167 -30.93 23.41 -32.56
C LYS A 167 -31.17 22.03 -31.94
N PRO A 168 -32.43 21.61 -31.72
CA PRO A 168 -32.73 20.22 -31.40
C PRO A 168 -32.49 19.37 -32.65
N VAL A 169 -31.54 18.44 -32.57
CA VAL A 169 -31.35 17.40 -33.59
C VAL A 169 -32.52 16.43 -33.48
N ALA A 170 -33.37 16.44 -34.50
CA ALA A 170 -34.47 15.52 -34.66
C ALA A 170 -33.96 14.06 -34.71
N MET A 171 -34.51 13.21 -33.85
CA MET A 171 -34.30 11.78 -33.87
C MET A 171 -34.97 11.18 -35.12
N ALA A 172 -34.17 10.86 -36.13
CA ALA A 172 -34.58 10.04 -37.26
C ALA A 172 -33.89 8.67 -37.20
N ASP A 173 -34.72 7.64 -37.37
CA ASP A 173 -34.42 6.25 -37.75
C ASP A 173 -33.36 5.48 -36.96
N ARG A 174 -33.86 4.79 -35.93
CA ARG A 174 -33.20 3.66 -35.29
C ARG A 174 -33.21 2.46 -36.27
N PRO A 175 -32.06 1.96 -36.75
CA PRO A 175 -32.04 0.76 -37.59
C PRO A 175 -32.52 -0.47 -36.79
N LYS A 176 -33.45 -1.22 -37.38
CA LYS A 176 -33.98 -2.49 -36.86
C LYS A 176 -32.83 -3.49 -36.70
N ILE A 177 -32.58 -3.92 -35.46
CA ILE A 177 -31.65 -5.00 -35.13
C ILE A 177 -32.21 -6.31 -35.71
N PRO A 178 -31.46 -7.05 -36.54
CA PRO A 178 -31.87 -8.38 -37.02
C PRO A 178 -31.94 -9.36 -35.85
N GLN A 179 -33.05 -10.09 -35.73
CA GLN A 179 -33.18 -11.18 -34.77
C GLN A 179 -32.27 -12.35 -35.18
N PRO A 180 -31.62 -13.03 -34.21
CA PRO A 180 -30.81 -14.20 -34.50
C PRO A 180 -31.70 -15.37 -34.99
N PRO A 181 -31.25 -16.14 -35.99
CA PRO A 181 -31.96 -17.32 -36.45
C PRO A 181 -31.98 -18.40 -35.36
N LYS A 182 -33.14 -19.06 -35.24
CA LYS A 182 -33.33 -20.25 -34.39
C LYS A 182 -32.42 -21.36 -34.89
N SER A 183 -31.62 -21.92 -33.99
CA SER A 183 -30.76 -23.07 -34.25
C SER A 183 -31.61 -24.34 -34.25
N ASP A 184 -31.78 -24.95 -35.42
CA ASP A 184 -32.25 -26.32 -35.56
C ASP A 184 -31.09 -27.31 -35.41
N ASP A 185 -31.34 -28.33 -34.58
CA ASP A 185 -30.72 -29.66 -34.46
C ASP A 185 -29.32 -29.89 -35.07
N PHE A 186 -28.31 -29.91 -34.20
CA PHE A 186 -27.06 -30.62 -34.46
C PHE A 186 -27.25 -32.12 -34.23
N THR A 187 -27.55 -32.86 -35.30
CA THR A 187 -27.26 -34.29 -35.35
C THR A 187 -25.88 -34.54 -35.94
N ASN A 188 -25.25 -35.51 -35.32
CA ASN A 188 -23.84 -35.87 -35.37
C ASN A 188 -23.56 -36.72 -36.61
N THR A 189 -22.67 -36.27 -37.51
CA THR A 189 -22.19 -37.13 -38.60
C THR A 189 -20.71 -36.84 -38.90
N ALA A 190 -19.86 -37.78 -38.52
CA ALA A 190 -18.48 -37.87 -38.96
C ALA A 190 -18.43 -38.07 -40.48
N SER A 191 -17.61 -37.28 -41.18
CA SER A 191 -17.21 -37.60 -42.55
C SER A 191 -15.85 -37.00 -42.86
N ALA A 192 -14.90 -37.91 -43.06
CA ALA A 192 -13.58 -37.64 -43.60
C ALA A 192 -13.71 -37.31 -45.08
N PHE A 193 -13.29 -36.12 -45.52
CA PHE A 193 -12.87 -35.92 -46.90
C PHE A 193 -11.77 -34.86 -46.99
N SER A 194 -10.57 -35.36 -47.29
CA SER A 194 -9.52 -34.60 -47.96
C SER A 194 -9.96 -34.32 -49.39
N SER A 195 -9.98 -33.04 -49.79
CA SER A 195 -9.74 -32.66 -51.19
C SER A 195 -9.48 -31.17 -51.35
N ARG A 196 -8.28 -30.89 -51.87
CA ARG A 196 -7.83 -29.62 -52.41
C ARG A 196 -8.78 -29.11 -53.50
N ARG A 197 -9.18 -27.84 -53.42
CA ARG A 197 -9.42 -27.00 -54.60
C ARG A 197 -8.92 -25.59 -54.33
N SER A 198 -7.97 -25.18 -55.16
CA SER A 198 -7.49 -23.81 -55.29
C SER A 198 -8.08 -23.21 -56.58
N ALA A 199 -8.74 -22.05 -56.47
CA ALA A 199 -8.87 -20.94 -57.44
C ALA A 199 -10.13 -20.06 -57.10
N PRO A 200 -10.32 -18.86 -57.68
CA PRO A 200 -9.55 -17.63 -57.49
C PRO A 200 -10.42 -16.40 -57.12
N THR A 201 -9.76 -15.36 -56.59
CA THR A 201 -10.07 -13.91 -56.53
C THR A 201 -11.47 -13.38 -56.89
N GLY A 202 -12.07 -12.63 -55.94
CA GLY A 202 -13.09 -11.62 -56.26
C GLY A 202 -13.99 -11.21 -55.10
N GLY A 203 -13.43 -10.59 -54.05
CA GLY A 203 -14.22 -10.04 -52.95
C GLY A 203 -13.44 -10.09 -51.65
N ALA A 204 -12.69 -9.03 -51.36
CA ALA A 204 -11.97 -8.88 -50.11
C ALA A 204 -13.00 -8.76 -48.97
N LYS A 205 -13.37 -9.91 -48.40
CA LYS A 205 -14.10 -9.97 -47.14
C LYS A 205 -13.26 -9.23 -46.10
N PRO A 206 -13.85 -8.38 -45.24
CA PRO A 206 -13.12 -7.70 -44.19
C PRO A 206 -12.37 -8.76 -43.38
N ILE A 207 -11.05 -8.61 -43.33
CA ILE A 207 -10.17 -9.47 -42.53
C ILE A 207 -10.60 -9.23 -41.09
N MET A 208 -11.26 -10.23 -40.51
CA MET A 208 -11.64 -10.22 -39.11
C MET A 208 -10.34 -10.34 -38.32
N VAL A 209 -9.75 -9.20 -37.98
CA VAL A 209 -8.58 -9.14 -37.11
C VAL A 209 -9.07 -9.57 -35.74
N ASP A 210 -8.64 -10.74 -35.32
CA ASP A 210 -8.95 -11.26 -34.00
C ASP A 210 -8.44 -10.26 -32.96
N ILE A 211 -9.36 -9.68 -32.20
CA ILE A 211 -9.02 -8.76 -31.11
C ILE A 211 -8.43 -9.65 -30.03
N SER A 212 -7.11 -9.81 -30.03
CA SER A 212 -6.39 -10.49 -28.96
C SER A 212 -6.67 -9.74 -27.65
N HIS A 213 -7.64 -10.23 -26.90
CA HIS A 213 -7.86 -9.78 -25.54
C HIS A 213 -6.60 -10.13 -24.75
N PRO A 214 -5.99 -9.17 -24.04
CA PRO A 214 -4.80 -9.45 -23.24
C PRO A 214 -5.14 -10.62 -22.31
N SER A 215 -4.32 -11.68 -22.38
CA SER A 215 -4.56 -12.93 -21.66
C SER A 215 -4.92 -12.63 -20.21
N SER A 216 -6.14 -12.96 -19.78
CA SER A 216 -6.56 -12.81 -18.39
C SER A 216 -5.73 -13.79 -17.57
N ARG A 217 -4.61 -13.31 -17.02
CA ARG A 217 -3.79 -14.09 -16.11
C ARG A 217 -4.66 -14.38 -14.90
N LEU A 218 -4.64 -15.63 -14.43
CA LEU A 218 -5.23 -16.03 -13.16
C LEU A 218 -4.38 -15.38 -12.06
N VAL A 219 -4.72 -14.14 -11.73
CA VAL A 219 -4.07 -13.36 -10.67
C VAL A 219 -4.98 -13.39 -9.46
N ASN A 220 -4.40 -13.50 -8.27
CA ASN A 220 -5.16 -13.41 -7.03
C ASN A 220 -5.88 -12.06 -6.95
N PRO A 221 -7.06 -11.96 -6.32
CA PRO A 221 -7.84 -10.71 -6.26
C PRO A 221 -7.02 -9.50 -5.77
N THR A 222 -6.11 -9.70 -4.81
CA THR A 222 -5.23 -8.63 -4.30
C THR A 222 -4.01 -8.38 -5.17
N ASP A 223 -3.59 -9.31 -6.00
CA ASP A 223 -2.37 -9.21 -6.80
C ASP A 223 -2.64 -8.60 -8.19
N GLU A 224 -3.91 -8.46 -8.58
CA GLU A 224 -4.33 -7.72 -9.78
C GLU A 224 -3.82 -6.26 -9.77
N PHE A 225 -3.74 -5.65 -8.59
CA PHE A 225 -3.23 -4.29 -8.45
C PHE A 225 -1.73 -4.17 -8.77
N ALA A 226 -0.97 -5.26 -8.67
CA ALA A 226 0.44 -5.28 -9.02
C ALA A 226 0.68 -5.31 -10.53
N THR A 227 -0.33 -5.65 -11.33
CA THR A 227 -0.21 -5.68 -12.79
C THR A 227 -0.60 -4.38 -13.48
N PHE A 228 -1.13 -3.40 -12.74
CA PHE A 228 -1.60 -2.16 -13.34
C PHE A 228 -0.51 -1.41 -14.12
N ASP A 229 -0.85 -1.09 -15.36
CA ASP A 229 -0.02 -0.32 -16.27
C ASP A 229 -0.74 0.95 -16.77
N PHE A 230 -0.08 1.68 -17.66
CA PHE A 230 -0.65 2.91 -18.22
C PHE A 230 -1.78 2.65 -19.22
N GLU A 231 -1.80 1.48 -19.87
CA GLU A 231 -2.90 1.15 -20.77
C GLU A 231 -4.18 0.94 -19.98
N ASP A 232 -4.11 0.24 -18.86
CA ASP A 232 -5.26 0.04 -17.96
C ASP A 232 -5.84 1.38 -17.49
N MET A 233 -4.96 2.29 -17.05
CA MET A 233 -5.36 3.64 -16.64
C MET A 233 -6.02 4.42 -17.77
N ARG A 234 -5.46 4.37 -18.99
CA ARG A 234 -6.03 5.05 -20.17
C ARG A 234 -7.35 4.44 -20.62
N ARG A 235 -7.49 3.11 -20.52
CA ARG A 235 -8.73 2.38 -20.83
C ARG A 235 -9.86 2.73 -19.87
N SER A 236 -9.57 2.83 -18.57
CA SER A 236 -10.55 3.30 -17.59
C SER A 236 -10.89 4.78 -17.74
N GLY A 237 -9.94 5.55 -18.30
CA GLY A 237 -10.03 7.00 -18.46
C GLY A 237 -9.48 7.73 -17.23
N VAL A 238 -8.76 8.83 -17.50
CA VAL A 238 -7.97 9.58 -16.53
C VAL A 238 -8.78 10.00 -15.29
N GLY A 239 -10.06 10.37 -15.46
CA GLY A 239 -10.92 10.78 -14.34
C GLY A 239 -11.51 9.62 -13.52
N LYS A 240 -11.71 8.44 -14.12
CA LYS A 240 -12.45 7.32 -13.48
C LYS A 240 -11.54 6.26 -12.87
N PHE A 241 -10.25 6.27 -13.22
CA PHE A 241 -9.32 5.26 -12.75
C PHE A 241 -9.16 5.28 -11.22
N ILE A 242 -9.11 6.47 -10.61
CA ILE A 242 -9.02 6.60 -9.14
C ILE A 242 -10.20 5.89 -8.48
N ASP A 243 -11.42 6.24 -8.87
CA ASP A 243 -12.63 5.69 -8.28
C ASP A 243 -12.74 4.18 -8.54
N PHE A 244 -12.32 3.73 -9.72
CA PHE A 244 -12.25 2.32 -10.07
C PHE A 244 -11.31 1.53 -9.14
N VAL A 245 -10.09 2.02 -8.92
CA VAL A 245 -9.11 1.36 -8.04
C VAL A 245 -9.59 1.38 -6.59
N VAL A 246 -10.09 2.52 -6.11
CA VAL A 246 -10.59 2.67 -4.74
C VAL A 246 -11.79 1.74 -4.49
N ASP A 247 -12.80 1.76 -5.35
CA ASP A 247 -13.99 0.90 -5.24
C ASP A 247 -13.62 -0.59 -5.28
N ARG A 248 -12.65 -0.98 -6.13
CA ARG A 248 -12.17 -2.37 -6.19
C ARG A 248 -11.45 -2.78 -4.89
N ILE A 249 -10.59 -1.93 -4.34
CA ILE A 249 -9.93 -2.17 -3.06
C ILE A 249 -10.97 -2.27 -1.94
N GLU A 250 -11.95 -1.37 -1.93
CA GLU A 250 -13.03 -1.38 -0.93
C GLU A 250 -13.87 -2.65 -1.00
N LYS A 251 -14.24 -3.10 -2.20
CA LYS A 251 -14.98 -4.36 -2.40
C LYS A 251 -14.25 -5.57 -1.81
N ILE A 252 -12.95 -5.71 -2.09
CA ILE A 252 -12.16 -6.83 -1.56
C ILE A 252 -11.93 -6.69 -0.04
N SER A 253 -11.94 -5.46 0.48
CA SER A 253 -11.81 -5.20 1.91
C SER A 253 -13.08 -5.49 2.73
N ARG A 254 -14.24 -5.64 2.09
CA ARG A 254 -15.50 -5.94 2.80
C ARG A 254 -15.45 -7.27 3.54
N ASP A 255 -14.76 -8.24 2.97
CA ASP A 255 -14.66 -9.58 3.55
C ASP A 255 -13.54 -9.66 4.58
N GLU A 256 -12.38 -9.05 4.29
CA GLU A 256 -11.22 -9.09 5.18
C GLU A 256 -10.34 -7.84 5.03
N PHE A 257 -10.11 -7.13 6.14
CA PHE A 257 -9.27 -5.92 6.16
C PHE A 257 -7.82 -6.18 5.76
N ALA A 258 -7.30 -7.39 6.03
CA ALA A 258 -5.97 -7.80 5.59
C ALA A 258 -5.82 -7.68 4.06
N ASN A 259 -6.89 -7.96 3.30
CA ASN A 259 -6.88 -7.84 1.85
C ASN A 259 -6.69 -6.41 1.38
N ARG A 260 -7.19 -5.40 2.13
CA ARG A 260 -6.96 -3.99 1.82
C ARG A 260 -5.47 -3.66 1.83
N ARG A 261 -4.76 -4.06 2.88
CA ARG A 261 -3.30 -3.83 3.01
C ARG A 261 -2.53 -4.58 1.94
N SER A 262 -2.91 -5.83 1.67
CA SER A 262 -2.32 -6.62 0.59
C SER A 262 -2.51 -5.98 -0.78
N ALA A 263 -3.70 -5.43 -1.06
CA ALA A 263 -4.01 -4.71 -2.29
C ALA A 263 -3.20 -3.41 -2.41
N ILE A 264 -3.07 -2.62 -1.33
CA ILE A 264 -2.24 -1.41 -1.33
C ILE A 264 -0.76 -1.76 -1.55
N ARG A 265 -0.24 -2.82 -0.91
CA ARG A 265 1.12 -3.31 -1.14
C ARG A 265 1.32 -3.86 -2.55
N ALA A 266 0.30 -4.47 -3.15
CA ALA A 266 0.33 -4.90 -4.54
C ALA A 266 0.36 -3.69 -5.49
N TRP A 267 -0.49 -2.69 -5.25
CA TRP A 267 -0.48 -1.41 -5.98
C TRP A 267 0.90 -0.73 -5.95
N GLN A 268 1.55 -0.64 -4.78
CA GLN A 268 2.89 -0.06 -4.66
C GLN A 268 3.97 -0.85 -5.42
N ARG A 269 3.71 -2.12 -5.74
CA ARG A 269 4.59 -2.94 -6.56
C ARG A 269 4.30 -2.82 -8.06
N SER A 270 3.22 -2.13 -8.45
CA SER A 270 2.83 -1.97 -9.85
C SER A 270 3.89 -1.24 -10.69
N PRO A 271 4.04 -1.59 -11.98
CA PRO A 271 4.90 -0.84 -12.91
C PRO A 271 4.56 0.65 -12.96
N LEU A 272 3.26 0.98 -12.87
CA LEU A 272 2.77 2.35 -12.91
C LEU A 272 3.21 3.15 -11.66
N TYR A 273 3.04 2.61 -10.45
CA TYR A 273 3.49 3.28 -9.22
C TYR A 273 5.02 3.44 -9.18
N ARG A 274 5.77 2.42 -9.61
CA ARG A 274 7.24 2.48 -9.64
C ARG A 274 7.74 3.59 -10.57
N LYS A 275 7.11 3.76 -11.73
CA LYS A 275 7.44 4.84 -12.66
C LYS A 275 7.12 6.21 -12.06
N TYR A 276 5.97 6.36 -11.39
CA TYR A 276 5.63 7.58 -10.67
C TYR A 276 6.69 7.96 -9.62
N VAL A 277 7.11 7.01 -8.78
CA VAL A 277 8.15 7.26 -7.76
C VAL A 277 9.51 7.56 -8.40
N ALA A 278 9.88 6.86 -9.48
CA ALA A 278 11.13 7.11 -10.19
C ALA A 278 11.18 8.54 -10.76
N ILE A 279 10.10 8.97 -11.42
CA ILE A 279 9.97 10.34 -11.95
C ILE A 279 10.06 11.36 -10.80
N GLY A 280 9.30 11.15 -9.72
CA GLY A 280 9.35 12.05 -8.56
C GLY A 280 10.76 12.19 -7.97
N LYS A 281 11.52 11.09 -7.90
CA LYS A 281 12.92 11.13 -7.43
C LYS A 281 13.83 11.92 -8.37
N GLU A 282 13.70 11.73 -9.69
CA GLU A 282 14.54 12.44 -10.64
C GLU A 282 14.23 13.94 -10.68
N VAL A 283 12.95 14.32 -10.65
CA VAL A 283 12.52 15.73 -10.57
C VAL A 283 13.08 16.41 -9.31
N LEU A 284 13.03 15.73 -8.16
CA LEU A 284 13.59 16.24 -6.91
C LEU A 284 15.11 16.40 -6.95
N LYS A 285 15.82 15.51 -7.65
CA LYS A 285 17.29 15.61 -7.82
C LYS A 285 17.67 16.75 -8.78
N SER A 286 16.93 16.93 -9.86
CA SER A 286 17.22 17.94 -10.88
C SER A 286 16.70 19.33 -10.53
N ALA A 287 15.96 19.48 -9.42
CA ALA A 287 15.26 20.70 -9.01
C ALA A 287 14.41 21.31 -10.15
N SER A 288 13.95 20.46 -11.08
CA SER A 288 13.18 20.87 -12.24
C SER A 288 11.69 20.80 -11.95
N ASP A 289 10.88 21.42 -12.79
CA ASP A 289 9.43 21.22 -12.73
C ASP A 289 9.05 19.85 -13.34
N VAL A 290 8.03 19.19 -12.77
CA VAL A 290 7.55 17.89 -13.24
C VAL A 290 7.11 17.98 -14.69
N SER A 291 6.43 19.06 -15.08
CA SER A 291 5.91 19.23 -16.44
C SER A 291 7.03 19.37 -17.47
N ALA A 292 8.13 20.05 -17.11
CA ALA A 292 9.31 20.18 -17.94
C ALA A 292 10.04 18.84 -18.10
N TYR A 293 10.25 18.14 -16.98
CA TYR A 293 10.91 16.83 -16.98
C TYR A 293 10.18 15.80 -17.84
N LEU A 294 8.84 15.76 -17.75
CA LEU A 294 8.01 14.84 -18.55
C LEU A 294 8.07 15.14 -20.05
N LYS A 295 8.15 16.42 -20.45
CA LYS A 295 8.28 16.83 -21.86
C LYS A 295 9.64 16.44 -22.43
N GLU A 296 10.70 16.61 -21.66
CA GLU A 296 12.07 16.32 -22.09
C GLU A 296 12.32 14.81 -22.27
N HIS A 297 11.89 14.02 -21.29
CA HIS A 297 12.24 12.59 -21.25
C HIS A 297 11.23 11.68 -21.98
N SER A 298 10.11 12.22 -22.49
CA SER A 298 9.09 11.49 -23.26
C SER A 298 8.73 10.11 -22.69
N LEU A 299 8.57 10.03 -21.36
CA LEU A 299 8.42 8.77 -20.63
C LEU A 299 7.05 8.09 -20.81
N GLY A 300 6.24 8.60 -21.74
CA GLY A 300 4.90 8.10 -22.03
C GLY A 300 3.92 8.33 -20.89
N LEU A 301 4.18 9.28 -19.98
CA LEU A 301 3.27 9.70 -18.90
C LEU A 301 2.92 11.17 -19.10
N THR A 302 1.64 11.51 -19.08
CA THR A 302 1.20 12.92 -19.11
C THR A 302 1.23 13.54 -17.71
N CYS A 303 1.24 14.88 -17.64
CA CYS A 303 1.18 15.59 -16.36
C CYS A 303 -0.11 15.24 -15.59
N GLU A 304 -1.25 15.16 -16.30
CA GLU A 304 -2.53 14.78 -15.72
C GLU A 304 -2.51 13.36 -15.13
N GLU A 305 -1.87 12.42 -15.83
CA GLU A 305 -1.70 11.05 -15.35
C GLU A 305 -0.81 10.99 -14.10
N PHE A 306 0.26 11.78 -14.05
CA PHE A 306 1.13 11.87 -12.87
C PHE A 306 0.38 12.42 -11.64
N GLU A 307 -0.37 13.52 -11.81
CA GLU A 307 -1.18 14.11 -10.74
C GLU A 307 -2.26 13.15 -10.23
N MET A 308 -2.89 12.41 -11.14
CA MET A 308 -3.90 11.42 -10.79
C MET A 308 -3.34 10.32 -9.88
N ILE A 309 -2.14 9.81 -10.20
CA ILE A 309 -1.46 8.82 -9.36
C ILE A 309 -1.17 9.41 -7.97
N GLY A 310 -0.79 10.69 -7.91
CA GLY A 310 -0.65 11.43 -6.65
C GLY A 310 -1.94 11.46 -5.84
N LYS A 311 -3.06 11.86 -6.45
CA LYS A 311 -4.39 11.91 -5.82
C LYS A 311 -4.87 10.52 -5.36
N LEU A 312 -4.59 9.48 -6.14
CA LEU A 312 -4.88 8.10 -5.75
C LEU A 312 -4.07 7.70 -4.51
N ASN A 313 -2.77 8.00 -4.49
CA ASN A 313 -1.92 7.68 -3.33
C ASN A 313 -2.34 8.43 -2.07
N GLU A 314 -2.83 9.66 -2.20
CA GLU A 314 -3.40 10.41 -1.07
C GLU A 314 -4.65 9.72 -0.51
N ARG A 315 -5.56 9.26 -1.37
CA ARG A 315 -6.76 8.50 -0.94
C ARG A 315 -6.46 7.13 -0.35
N LEU A 316 -5.34 6.51 -0.76
CA LEU A 316 -4.91 5.21 -0.24
C LEU A 316 -4.04 5.34 1.02
N ARG A 317 -3.77 6.56 1.49
CA ARG A 317 -2.96 6.81 2.69
C ARG A 317 -3.82 6.52 3.93
N PHE A 318 -3.41 5.49 4.67
CA PHE A 318 -3.89 5.16 6.02
C PHE A 318 -2.72 5.33 6.99
#